data_AF-A0A3N9V7J2-F1
#
_entry.id   AF-A0A3N9V7J2-F1
#
_cell.length_a   1.000
_cell.length_b   1.000
_cell.length_c   1.000
_cell.angle_alpha   90.00
_cell.angle_beta   90.00
_cell.angle_gamma   90.00
#
_symmetry.space_group_name_H-M   'P 1'
#
loop_
_entity.id
_entity.type
_entity.pdbx_description
1 polymer ?
#
loop_
_entity_poly.entity_id
_entity_poly.type
_entity_poly.pdbx_seq_one_letter_code
_entity_poly.pdbx_strand_id
1 'polypeptide(L)'
;MNIIVKASDLKYKYPRDTSNRDLPKFSGKPDPSPFNRDDLYDILPMLSAVMTALETDDGQILHLLEDIINTELPRCVETREEVFDFLTETVREALAGR
;
A
#
# COMPACT_ATOMS: atom_id res chain seq x y z
N MET A 1 8.35 -12.30 7.29
CA MET A 1 9.01 -11.07 7.80
C MET A 1 7.92 -10.08 8.22
N ASN A 2 8.04 -9.28 9.28
CA ASN A 2 7.07 -8.20 9.55
C ASN A 2 7.71 -6.85 9.24
N ILE A 3 7.46 -6.32 8.05
CA ILE A 3 8.06 -5.07 7.56
C ILE A 3 7.14 -3.92 7.94
N ILE A 4 7.69 -2.93 8.64
CA ILE A 4 6.96 -1.75 9.10
C ILE A 4 7.50 -0.54 8.34
N VAL A 5 6.70 -0.02 7.42
CA VAL A 5 7.01 1.20 6.68
C VAL A 5 6.70 2.40 7.56
N LYS A 6 7.62 3.38 7.63
CA LYS A 6 7.39 4.65 8.32
C LYS A 6 7.13 5.74 7.30
N ALA A 7 6.46 6.80 7.74
CA ALA A 7 6.21 7.97 6.91
C ALA A 7 7.50 8.62 6.36
N SER A 8 8.64 8.43 7.01
CA SER A 8 9.94 8.94 6.56
C SER A 8 10.56 8.12 5.43
N ASP A 9 10.12 6.88 5.20
CA ASP A 9 10.63 6.01 4.13
C ASP A 9 9.95 6.33 2.78
N LEU A 10 8.80 7.02 2.83
CA LEU A 10 7.98 7.36 1.67
C LEU A 10 8.60 8.46 0.81
N LYS A 11 8.50 8.29 -0.51
CA LYS A 11 8.88 9.27 -1.52
C LYS A 11 7.88 10.44 -1.57
N TYR A 12 6.59 10.16 -1.42
CA TYR A 12 5.54 11.19 -1.48
C TYR A 12 5.08 11.63 -0.08
N LYS A 13 4.57 12.87 -0.01
CA LYS A 13 3.96 13.39 1.20
C LYS A 13 2.45 13.21 1.14
N TYR A 14 1.93 12.38 2.03
CA TYR A 14 0.49 12.18 2.18
C TYR A 14 -0.05 13.03 3.35
N PRO A 15 -1.22 13.68 3.19
CA PRO A 15 -1.89 14.31 4.31
C PRO A 15 -2.27 13.26 5.36
N ARG A 16 -2.36 13.71 6.61
CA ARG A 16 -2.79 12.89 7.74
C ARG A 16 -4.25 13.18 7.97
N ASP A 17 -5.13 12.26 7.59
CA ASP A 17 -6.54 12.40 7.94
C ASP A 17 -6.72 12.05 9.42
N THR A 18 -6.72 13.08 10.26
CA THR A 18 -6.89 12.91 11.70
C THR A 18 -8.31 12.51 12.09
N SER A 19 -9.28 12.76 11.21
CA SER A 19 -10.69 12.46 11.42
C SER A 19 -10.96 10.95 11.44
N ASN A 20 -10.28 10.21 10.57
CA ASN A 20 -10.41 8.75 10.44
C ASN A 20 -9.23 7.99 11.07
N ARG A 21 -8.47 8.64 11.97
CA ARG A 21 -7.31 8.02 12.62
C ARG A 21 -7.67 6.78 13.43
N ASP A 22 -8.84 6.80 14.08
CA ASP A 22 -9.32 5.73 14.96
C ASP A 22 -9.98 4.56 14.21
N LEU A 23 -10.20 4.70 12.90
CA LEU A 23 -10.76 3.61 12.11
C LEU A 23 -9.78 2.42 12.04
N PRO A 24 -10.31 1.19 12.03
CA PRO A 24 -9.49 -0.01 11.86
C PRO A 24 -8.68 0.10 10.57
N LYS A 25 -7.39 -0.15 10.69
CA LYS A 25 -6.43 -0.14 9.59
C LYS A 25 -6.36 -1.53 8.96
N PHE A 26 -5.90 -1.58 7.71
CA PHE A 26 -5.76 -2.83 7.00
C PHE A 26 -4.88 -3.81 7.80
N SER A 27 -5.41 -5.01 8.07
CA SER A 27 -4.73 -6.05 8.86
C SER A 27 -4.65 -7.38 8.11
N GLY A 28 -4.94 -7.36 6.81
CA GLY A 28 -5.01 -8.55 5.96
C GLY A 28 -6.42 -8.78 5.42
N LYS A 29 -6.54 -9.83 4.60
CA LYS A 29 -7.79 -10.22 3.95
C LYS A 29 -8.61 -11.17 4.84
N PRO A 30 -9.95 -11.13 4.79
CA PRO A 30 -10.78 -10.25 3.95
C PRO A 30 -10.99 -8.85 4.56
N ASP A 31 -10.84 -7.79 3.76
CA ASP A 31 -11.12 -6.40 4.16
C ASP A 31 -11.81 -5.63 3.02
N PRO A 32 -13.17 -5.59 2.99
CA PRO A 32 -13.93 -4.89 1.97
C PRO A 32 -14.04 -3.38 2.25
N SER A 33 -13.32 -2.85 3.25
CA SER A 33 -13.40 -1.42 3.56
C SER A 33 -12.77 -0.59 2.45
N PRO A 34 -13.28 0.63 2.20
CA PRO A 34 -12.71 1.49 1.18
C PRO A 34 -11.26 1.87 1.52
N PHE A 35 -10.42 1.93 0.50
CA PHE A 35 -9.04 2.39 0.60
C PHE A 35 -8.95 3.88 0.32
N ASN A 36 -8.26 4.63 1.20
CA ASN A 36 -7.98 6.04 0.98
C ASN A 36 -6.54 6.24 0.52
N ARG A 37 -6.34 6.33 -0.80
CA ARG A 37 -5.03 6.55 -1.44
C ARG A 37 -4.39 7.90 -1.16
N ASP A 38 -5.15 8.84 -0.60
CA ASP A 38 -4.66 10.16 -0.23
C ASP A 38 -4.38 10.26 1.28
N ASP A 39 -4.67 9.21 2.09
CA ASP A 39 -4.44 9.24 3.53
C ASP A 39 -3.21 8.45 3.95
N LEU A 40 -2.30 9.12 4.67
CA LEU A 40 -1.10 8.50 5.21
C LEU A 40 -1.41 7.28 6.09
N TYR A 41 -2.48 7.34 6.89
CA TYR A 41 -2.80 6.25 7.82
C TYR A 41 -3.41 5.02 7.14
N ASP A 42 -3.91 5.14 5.91
CA ASP A 42 -4.35 3.99 5.09
C ASP A 42 -3.18 3.43 4.26
N ILE A 43 -2.32 4.31 3.74
CA ILE A 43 -1.18 3.94 2.88
C ILE A 43 -0.10 3.19 3.65
N LEU A 44 0.28 3.66 4.84
CA LEU A 44 1.32 3.02 5.66
C LEU A 44 1.05 1.53 5.97
N PRO A 45 -0.13 1.15 6.52
CA PRO A 45 -0.43 -0.26 6.79
C PRO A 45 -0.56 -1.06 5.49
N MET A 46 -1.06 -0.46 4.40
CA MET A 46 -1.16 -1.12 3.10
C MET A 46 0.22 -1.48 2.55
N LEU A 47 1.14 -0.50 2.46
CA LEU A 47 2.50 -0.71 1.97
C LEU A 47 3.27 -1.69 2.87
N SER A 48 3.12 -1.59 4.19
CA SER A 48 3.72 -2.53 5.14
C SER A 48 3.24 -3.97 4.91
N ALA A 49 1.95 -4.15 4.67
CA ALA A 49 1.36 -5.47 4.39
C ALA A 49 1.86 -6.02 3.04
N VAL A 50 1.90 -5.20 1.98
CA VAL A 50 2.37 -5.63 0.66
C VAL A 50 3.86 -5.98 0.70
N MET A 51 4.71 -5.14 1.29
CA MET A 51 6.15 -5.43 1.45
C MET A 51 6.39 -6.70 2.27
N THR A 52 5.60 -6.91 3.32
CA THR A 52 5.60 -8.15 4.11
C THR A 52 5.22 -9.37 3.25
N ALA A 53 4.20 -9.26 2.40
CA ALA A 53 3.74 -10.34 1.52
C ALA A 53 4.68 -10.63 0.34
N LEU A 54 5.48 -9.64 -0.05
CA LEU A 54 6.56 -9.77 -1.04
C LEU A 54 7.90 -10.17 -0.39
N GLU A 55 7.96 -10.22 0.94
CA GLU A 55 9.15 -10.53 1.73
C GLU A 55 10.37 -9.67 1.36
N THR A 56 10.14 -8.37 1.10
CA THR A 56 11.18 -7.43 0.66
C THR A 56 11.18 -6.16 1.49
N ASP A 57 12.35 -5.73 1.98
CA ASP A 57 12.56 -4.44 2.64
C ASP A 57 13.20 -3.39 1.70
N ASP A 58 13.24 -3.65 0.40
CA ASP A 58 13.89 -2.77 -0.57
C ASP A 58 13.12 -1.46 -0.78
N GLY A 59 13.81 -0.33 -0.55
CA GLY A 59 13.22 1.00 -0.70
C GLY A 59 12.81 1.36 -2.13
N GLN A 60 13.42 0.76 -3.16
CA GLN A 60 13.00 0.95 -4.55
C GLN A 60 11.66 0.28 -4.80
N ILE A 61 11.40 -0.87 -4.19
CA ILE A 61 10.10 -1.54 -4.28
C ILE A 61 9.03 -0.73 -3.53
N LEU A 62 9.36 -0.17 -2.37
CA LEU A 62 8.48 0.76 -1.67
C LEU A 62 8.11 1.96 -2.58
N HIS A 63 9.10 2.58 -3.21
CA HIS A 63 8.87 3.74 -4.09
C HIS A 63 8.12 3.37 -5.37
N LEU A 64 8.31 2.15 -5.89
CA LEU A 64 7.52 1.61 -6.99
C LEU A 64 6.05 1.43 -6.60
N LEU A 65 5.79 0.84 -5.43
CA LEU A 65 4.44 0.68 -4.90
C LEU A 65 3.75 2.04 -4.72
N GLU A 66 4.47 3.04 -4.21
CA GLU A 66 3.95 4.40 -4.11
C GLU A 66 3.60 4.99 -5.49
N ASP A 67 4.45 4.78 -6.50
CA ASP A 67 4.17 5.26 -7.85
C ASP A 67 2.89 4.62 -8.39
N ILE A 68 2.76 3.29 -8.27
CA ILE A 68 1.58 2.54 -8.71
C ILE A 68 0.30 3.07 -8.04
N ILE A 69 0.31 3.33 -6.72
CA ILE A 69 -0.86 3.88 -6.02
C ILE A 69 -1.27 5.26 -6.58
N ASN A 70 -0.30 6.11 -6.90
CA ASN A 70 -0.56 7.48 -7.32
C ASN A 70 -0.86 7.61 -8.82
N THR A 71 -0.31 6.74 -9.67
CA THR A 71 -0.33 6.90 -11.13
C THR A 71 -1.13 5.82 -11.85
N GLU A 72 -1.01 4.56 -11.41
CA GLU A 72 -1.52 3.39 -12.14
C GLU A 72 -2.79 2.79 -11.52
N LEU A 73 -3.09 3.09 -10.25
CA LEU A 73 -4.24 2.53 -9.54
C LEU A 73 -5.55 2.88 -10.26
N PRO A 74 -6.29 1.89 -10.79
CA PRO A 74 -7.53 2.13 -11.50
C PRO A 74 -8.59 2.70 -10.55
N ARG A 75 -9.45 3.60 -11.05
CA ARG A 75 -10.57 4.13 -10.26
C ARG A 75 -11.63 3.08 -9.87
N CYS A 76 -11.62 1.92 -10.53
CA CYS A 76 -12.55 0.82 -10.22
C CYS A 76 -12.07 0.00 -9.01
N VAL A 77 -10.82 0.15 -8.58
CA VAL A 77 -10.24 -0.52 -7.41
C VAL A 77 -10.47 0.39 -6.21
N GLU A 78 -11.49 0.08 -5.41
CA GLU A 78 -11.95 0.96 -4.32
C GLU A 78 -11.71 0.36 -2.93
N THR A 79 -11.61 -0.97 -2.83
CA THR A 79 -11.45 -1.64 -1.54
C THR A 79 -9.99 -1.93 -1.19
N ARG A 80 -9.68 -1.98 0.11
CA ARG A 80 -8.35 -2.32 0.62
C ARG A 80 -7.86 -3.68 0.15
N GLU A 81 -8.75 -4.67 0.08
CA GLU A 81 -8.43 -6.01 -0.42
C GLU A 81 -8.01 -6.00 -1.90
N GLU A 82 -8.76 -5.30 -2.76
CA GLU A 82 -8.45 -5.22 -4.19
C GLU A 82 -7.15 -4.43 -4.42
N VAL A 83 -6.95 -3.32 -3.69
CA VAL A 83 -5.69 -2.55 -3.76
C VAL A 83 -4.50 -3.42 -3.37
N PHE A 84 -4.62 -4.19 -2.29
CA PHE A 84 -3.56 -5.10 -1.87
C PHE A 84 -3.24 -6.14 -2.94
N ASP A 85 -4.26 -6.76 -3.55
CA ASP A 85 -4.07 -7.77 -4.59
C ASP A 85 -3.35 -7.16 -5.80
N PHE A 86 -3.89 -6.05 -6.29
CA PHE A 86 -3.38 -5.32 -7.44
C PHE A 86 -1.91 -4.94 -7.25
N LEU A 87 -1.54 -4.37 -6.10
CA LEU A 87 -0.16 -3.99 -5.80
C LEU A 87 0.78 -5.19 -5.74
N THR A 88 0.34 -6.27 -5.09
CA THR A 88 1.16 -7.46 -4.92
C THR A 88 1.40 -8.17 -6.25
N GLU A 89 0.35 -8.31 -7.08
CA GLU A 89 0.45 -8.91 -8.41
C GLU A 89 1.32 -8.06 -9.34
N THR A 90 1.06 -6.76 -9.43
CA THR A 90 1.82 -5.85 -10.31
C THR A 90 3.32 -5.89 -10.00
N VAL A 91 3.71 -5.85 -8.72
CA VAL A 91 5.12 -5.93 -8.35
C VAL A 91 5.71 -7.31 -8.58
N ARG A 92 4.96 -8.40 -8.32
CA ARG A 92 5.43 -9.76 -8.64
C ARG A 92 5.69 -9.94 -10.11
N GLU A 93 4.81 -9.44 -10.97
CA GLU A 93 5.00 -9.46 -12.42
C GLU A 93 6.24 -8.64 -12.84
N ALA A 94 6.41 -7.44 -12.27
CA ALA A 94 7.59 -6.61 -12.51
C ALA A 94 8.90 -7.28 -12.07
N LEU A 95 8.87 -8.05 -10.97
CA LEU A 95 10.03 -8.80 -10.47
C LEU A 95 10.29 -10.10 -11.25
N ALA A 96 9.26 -10.78 -11.73
CA ALA A 96 9.37 -12.02 -12.49
C ALA A 96 9.76 -11.80 -13.96
N GLY A 97 9.49 -10.61 -14.51
CA GLY A 97 9.76 -10.23 -15.90
C GLY A 97 11.17 -9.74 -16.20
N ARG A 98 12.16 -10.01 -15.34
CA ARG A 98 13.55 -9.53 -15.50
C ARG A 98 14.57 -10.65 -15.64
#